data_AF-A0A957J0J0-F1
#
_entry.id   AF-A0A957J0J0-F1
#
_cell.length_a   1.000
_cell.length_b   1.000
_cell.length_c   1.000
_cell.angle_alpha   90.00
_cell.angle_beta   90.00
_cell.angle_gamma   90.00
#
_symmetry.space_group_name_H-M   'P 1'
#
loop_
_entity.id
_entity.type
_entity.pdbx_description
1 polymer ?
#
loop_
_entity_poly.entity_id
_entity_poly.type
_entity_poly.pdbx_seq_one_letter_code
_entity_poly.pdbx_strand_id
1 'polypeptide(L)' 'MWSSNTFNKTEKAILRQAFDRAYEHECAHIIAEVQKRAVSLSSPQDVWELETFLYEQRRQVDQKYDYRYSQLIFV' A
#
# COMPACT_ATOMS: atom_id res chain seq x y z
N MET A 1 8.56 -6.96 -33.79
CA MET A 1 7.27 -6.28 -33.55
C MET A 1 6.91 -6.46 -32.09
N TRP A 2 7.11 -5.44 -31.26
CA TRP A 2 6.51 -5.44 -29.91
C TRP A 2 5.02 -5.18 -30.07
N SER A 3 4.20 -6.19 -29.78
CA SER A 3 2.75 -6.08 -29.80
C SER A 3 2.29 -5.04 -28.79
N SER A 4 1.53 -4.05 -29.27
CA SER A 4 0.96 -2.97 -28.46
C SER A 4 -0.01 -3.55 -27.42
N ASN A 5 0.46 -3.73 -26.18
CA ASN A 5 -0.35 -4.23 -25.08
C ASN A 5 -1.37 -3.17 -24.63
N THR A 6 -2.48 -3.06 -25.36
CA THR A 6 -3.57 -2.12 -25.07
C THR A 6 -4.67 -2.87 -24.37
N PHE A 7 -4.70 -2.80 -23.04
CA PHE A 7 -5.77 -3.40 -22.23
C PHE A 7 -7.14 -2.85 -22.67
N ASN A 8 -8.10 -3.77 -22.85
CA ASN A 8 -9.48 -3.40 -23.08
C ASN A 8 -10.13 -2.85 -21.79
N LYS A 9 -11.36 -2.33 -21.89
CA LYS A 9 -12.06 -1.70 -20.76
C LYS A 9 -12.26 -2.66 -19.58
N THR A 10 -12.54 -3.94 -19.87
CA THR A 10 -12.78 -4.97 -18.85
C THR A 10 -11.49 -5.33 -18.12
N GLU A 11 -10.38 -5.50 -18.84
CA GLU A 11 -9.07 -5.80 -18.23
C GLU A 11 -8.59 -4.67 -17.34
N LYS A 12 -8.75 -3.41 -17.78
CA LYS A 12 -8.44 -2.24 -16.96
C LYS A 12 -9.26 -2.20 -15.67
N ALA A 13 -10.55 -2.58 -15.73
CA ALA A 13 -11.41 -2.64 -14.56
C ALA A 13 -10.97 -3.73 -13.58
N ILE A 14 -10.59 -4.92 -14.08
CA ILE A 14 -10.08 -6.02 -13.25
C ILE A 14 -8.77 -5.64 -12.59
N LEU A 15 -7.82 -5.08 -13.34
CA LEU A 15 -6.52 -4.64 -12.82
C LEU A 15 -6.70 -3.56 -11.76
N ARG A 16 -7.61 -2.62 -11.99
CA ARG A 16 -7.92 -1.58 -11.01
C ARG A 16 -8.49 -2.18 -9.72
N GLN A 17 -9.43 -3.11 -9.83
CA GLN A 17 -10.01 -3.78 -8.68
C GLN A 17 -8.99 -4.61 -7.89
N ALA A 18 -8.08 -5.30 -8.58
CA ALA A 18 -7.00 -6.04 -7.94
C ALA A 18 -6.03 -5.12 -7.20
N PHE A 19 -5.69 -3.98 -7.80
CA PHE A 19 -4.84 -2.95 -7.21
C PHE A 19 -5.48 -2.35 -5.94
N ASP A 20 -6.76 -2.00 -6.01
CA ASP A 20 -7.52 -1.47 -4.87
C ASP A 20 -7.59 -2.49 -3.71
N ARG A 21 -7.86 -3.76 -4.01
CA ARG A 21 -7.85 -4.83 -2.99
C ARG A 21 -6.48 -5.04 -2.36
N ALA A 22 -5.41 -4.95 -3.14
CA ALA A 22 -4.05 -5.07 -2.61
C ALA A 22 -3.74 -3.92 -1.64
N TYR A 23 -4.15 -2.69 -1.99
CA TYR A 23 -4.03 -1.53 -1.12
C TYR A 23 -4.78 -1.71 0.20
N GLU A 24 -6.06 -2.11 0.11
CA GLU A 24 -6.89 -2.37 1.29
C GLU A 24 -6.27 -3.43 2.23
N HIS A 25 -5.76 -4.52 1.66
CA HIS A 25 -5.11 -5.58 2.43
C HIS A 25 -3.83 -5.09 3.14
N GLU A 26 -3.02 -4.28 2.46
CA GLU A 26 -1.81 -3.71 3.06
C GLU A 26 -2.14 -2.72 4.17
N CYS A 27 -3.14 -1.85 3.98
CA CYS A 27 -3.64 -0.97 5.03
C CYS A 27 -4.17 -1.74 6.24
N ALA A 28 -4.91 -2.83 6.02
CA ALA A 28 -5.41 -3.69 7.10
C ALA A 28 -4.26 -4.32 7.90
N HIS A 29 -3.20 -4.76 7.21
CA HIS A 29 -1.99 -5.27 7.86
C HIS A 29 -1.27 -4.21 8.70
N ILE A 30 -1.11 -3.00 8.17
CA ILE A 30 -0.52 -1.86 8.91
C ILE A 30 -1.34 -1.58 10.18
N ILE A 31 -2.68 -1.53 10.08
CA ILE A 31 -3.56 -1.31 11.23
C ILE A 31 -3.36 -2.38 12.30
N ALA A 32 -3.31 -3.66 11.91
CA ALA A 32 -3.12 -4.76 12.85
C ALA A 32 -1.77 -4.65 13.59
N GLU A 33 -0.70 -4.30 12.88
CA GLU A 33 0.63 -4.14 13.47
C GLU A 33 0.70 -2.91 14.40
N VAL A 34 0.04 -1.81 14.03
CA VAL A 34 -0.11 -0.63 14.90
C VAL A 34 -0.85 -1.00 16.18
N GLN A 35 -1.98 -1.71 16.09
CA GLN A 35 -2.74 -2.15 17.26
C GLN A 35 -1.89 -3.02 18.19
N LYS A 36 -1.15 -3.98 17.61
CA LYS A 36 -0.25 -4.85 18.37
C LYS A 36 0.83 -4.07 19.11
N ARG A 37 1.47 -3.11 18.46
CA ARG A 37 2.52 -2.25 19.06
C ARG A 37 1.95 -1.27 20.08
N ALA A 38 0.75 -0.76 19.83
CA ALA A 38 0.06 0.19 20.71
C ALA A 38 -0.24 -0.42 22.09
N VAL A 39 -0.56 -1.72 22.16
CA VAL A 39 -0.81 -2.44 23.42
C VAL A 39 0.44 -2.52 24.30
N SER A 40 1.65 -2.50 23.71
CA SER A 40 2.93 -2.58 24.44
C SER A 40 3.55 -1.23 24.78
N LEU A 41 2.89 -0.10 24.49
CA LEU A 41 3.44 1.22 24.79
C LEU A 41 3.48 1.45 26.31
N SER A 42 4.69 1.61 26.83
CA SER A 42 4.98 1.78 28.26
C SER A 42 5.90 2.96 28.55
N SER A 43 6.57 3.46 27.52
CA SER A 43 7.53 4.56 27.60
C SER A 43 7.38 5.54 26.44
N PRO A 44 7.89 6.78 26.58
CA PRO A 44 7.98 7.72 25.46
C PRO A 44 8.80 7.19 24.27
N GLN A 45 9.80 6.34 24.52
CA GLN A 45 10.60 5.74 23.46
C GLN A 45 9.75 4.86 22.53
N ASP A 46 8.84 4.08 23.11
CA ASP A 46 7.94 3.19 22.35
C ASP A 46 7.03 4.00 21.40
N VAL A 47 6.65 5.22 21.79
CA VAL A 47 5.85 6.12 20.95
C VAL A 47 6.64 6.58 19.71
N TRP A 48 7.91 6.95 19.88
CA TRP A 48 8.77 7.38 18.77
C TRP A 48 9.11 6.22 17.83
N GLU A 49 9.24 5.01 18.35
CA GLU A 49 9.42 3.81 17.52
C GLU A 49 8.17 3.48 16.71
N LEU A 50 6.98 3.68 17.28
CA LEU A 50 5.72 3.55 16.55
C LEU A 50 5.57 4.62 15.46
N GLU A 51 5.97 5.86 15.73
CA GLU A 51 5.98 6.95 14.74
C GLU A 51 6.94 6.63 13.58
N THR A 52 8.16 6.19 13.89
CA THR A 52 9.15 5.80 12.88
C THR A 52 8.62 4.65 12.00
N PHE A 53 7.97 3.66 12.61
CA PHE A 53 7.31 2.58 11.88
C PHE A 53 6.22 3.12 10.93
N LEU A 54 5.35 4.00 11.42
CA LEU A 54 4.26 4.59 10.61
C LEU A 54 4.80 5.43 9.44
N TYR A 55 5.87 6.20 9.67
CA TYR A 55 6.53 6.97 8.63
C TYR A 55 7.05 6.07 7.50
N GLU A 56 7.71 4.98 7.85
CA GLU A 56 8.23 4.00 6.88
C GLU A 56 7.11 3.30 6.10
N GLN A 57 6.04 2.87 6.78
CA GLN A 57 4.88 2.26 6.13
C GLN A 57 4.21 3.23 5.16
N ARG A 58 4.02 4.49 5.55
CA ARG A 58 3.46 5.52 4.68
C ARG A 58 4.31 5.71 3.43
N ARG A 59 5.63 5.80 3.57
CA ARG A 59 6.53 5.96 2.43
C ARG A 59 6.43 4.79 1.45
N GLN A 60 6.36 3.56 1.96
CA GLN A 60 6.24 2.34 1.15
C GLN A 60 4.89 2.30 0.41
N VAL A 61 3.80 2.62 1.11
CA VAL A 61 2.46 2.69 0.52
C VAL A 61 2.38 3.78 -0.55
N ASP A 62 2.89 4.98 -0.26
CA ASP A 62 2.89 6.10 -1.22
C ASP A 62 3.71 5.76 -2.48
N GLN A 63 4.82 5.03 -2.32
CA GLN A 63 5.65 4.57 -3.44
C GLN A 63 4.97 3.46 -4.26
N LYS A 64 4.33 2.50 -3.59
CA LYS A 64 3.71 1.33 -4.23
C LYS A 64 2.38 1.66 -4.89
N TYR A 65 1.63 2.59 -4.32
CA TYR A 65 0.28 2.93 -4.74
C TYR A 65 0.13 4.36 -5.28
N ASP A 66 1.17 4.91 -5.93
CA ASP A 66 1.14 6.25 -6.51
C ASP A 66 -0.09 6.41 -7.43
N TYR A 67 -1.09 7.12 -6.92
CA TYR A 67 -2.42 7.23 -7.50
C TYR A 67 -2.46 8.16 -8.72
N ARG A 68 -1.30 8.70 -9.12
CA ARG A 68 -1.12 9.32 -10.43
C ARG A 68 -1.32 8.25 -11.50
N TYR A 69 -2.59 8.07 -11.86
CA TYR A 69 -3.10 7.32 -13.01
C TYR A 69 -2.00 7.00 -14.04
N SER A 70 -1.83 5.70 -14.34
CA SER A 70 -1.04 5.14 -15.46
C SER A 70 0.36 4.58 -15.19
N GLN A 71 0.51 3.75 -14.15
CA GLN A 71 1.47 2.63 -14.19
C GLN A 71 0.79 1.29 -13.88
N LEU A 72 -0.43 1.08 -14.38
CA LEU A 72 -1.04 -0.27 -14.49
C LEU A 72 -0.27 -1.20 -15.47
N ILE A 73 1.02 -0.93 -15.71
CA ILE A 73 1.92 -1.64 -16.63
C ILE A 73 3.19 -2.14 -15.92
N PHE A 74 3.44 -1.83 -14.64
CA PHE A 74 4.59 -2.42 -13.92
C PHE A 74 4.11 -3.32 -12.78
N VAL A 75 3.93 -4.61 -13.09
CA VAL A 75 4.92 -5.68 -12.83
C VAL A 75 4.78 -6.74 -13.93
#